data_AF-A0A7V2IB10-F1
#
_entry.id   AF-A0A7V2IB10-F1
#
_cell.length_a   1.000
_cell.length_b   1.000
_cell.length_c   1.000
_cell.angle_alpha   90.00
_cell.angle_beta   90.00
_cell.angle_gamma   90.00
#
_symmetry.space_group_name_H-M   'P 1'
#
loop_
_entity.id
_entity.type
_entity.pdbx_description
1 polymer ?
#
loop_
_entity_poly.entity_id
_entity_poly.type
_entity_poly.pdbx_seq_one_letter_code
_entity_poly.pdbx_strand_id
1 'polypeptide(L)'
;MSAGRFAVGDRVRVKRDNPGGTPRTPRYARGQEGVVVAARGVTENPLDHAGVYPPLYTVAFPVRQVFGGDADGTLCVDLHEDWLEPAAPEPPPGPRPEAT
;
A
#
# COMPACT_ATOMS: atom_id res chain seq x y z
N MET A 1 12.57 7.50 17.27
CA MET A 1 11.35 7.33 16.46
C MET A 1 11.80 6.84 15.10
N SER A 2 11.55 5.59 14.73
CA SER A 2 11.95 5.13 13.39
C SER A 2 11.00 5.81 12.39
N ALA A 3 11.55 6.71 11.58
CA ALA A 3 10.86 7.21 10.40
C ALA A 3 10.60 5.99 9.50
N GLY A 4 9.34 5.80 9.11
CA GLY A 4 8.97 4.68 8.25
C GLY A 4 9.64 4.77 6.88
N ARG A 5 9.68 3.65 6.16
CA ARG A 5 10.31 3.47 4.85
C ARG A 5 9.59 4.19 3.70
N PHE A 6 8.33 4.56 3.87
CA PHE A 6 7.50 5.15 2.83
C PHE A 6 6.99 6.54 3.22
N ALA A 7 6.73 7.37 2.22
CA ALA A 7 6.14 8.70 2.33
C ALA A 7 4.83 8.80 1.54
N VAL A 8 4.05 9.85 1.81
CA VAL A 8 2.85 10.17 1.01
C VAL A 8 3.28 10.42 -0.44
N GLY A 9 2.61 9.76 -1.38
CA GLY A 9 2.93 9.79 -2.81
C GLY A 9 3.70 8.57 -3.30
N ASP A 10 4.28 7.76 -2.41
CA ASP A 10 5.00 6.55 -2.81
C ASP A 10 4.06 5.50 -3.40
N ARG A 11 4.48 4.90 -4.51
CA ARG A 11 3.83 3.70 -5.06
C ARG A 11 4.34 2.48 -4.30
N VAL A 12 3.41 1.67 -3.82
CA VAL A 12 3.69 0.46 -3.05
C VAL A 12 2.89 -0.70 -3.60
N ARG A 13 3.42 -1.90 -3.42
CA ARG A 13 2.70 -3.15 -3.62
C ARG A 13 2.46 -3.82 -2.28
N VAL A 14 1.27 -4.37 -2.10
CA VAL A 14 0.95 -5.20 -0.94
C VAL A 14 1.49 -6.61 -1.19
N LYS A 15 2.26 -7.15 -0.25
CA LYS A 15 2.76 -8.52 -0.34
C LYS A 15 1.61 -9.53 -0.45
N ARG A 16 1.85 -10.62 -1.20
CA ARG A 16 0.89 -11.73 -1.31
C ARG A 16 0.83 -12.58 -0.04
N ASP A 17 1.97 -12.71 0.64
CA ASP A 17 2.13 -13.43 1.89
C ASP A 17 3.13 -12.70 2.80
N ASN A 18 2.97 -12.86 4.12
CA ASN A 18 3.86 -12.29 5.13
C ASN A 18 3.90 -13.23 6.35
N PRO A 19 4.81 -14.23 6.36
CA PRO A 19 4.86 -15.28 7.38
C PRO A 19 5.11 -14.76 8.80
N GLY A 20 5.76 -13.60 8.94
CA GLY A 20 6.05 -12.96 10.22
C GLY A 20 4.99 -11.95 10.66
N GLY A 21 4.03 -11.61 9.82
CA GLY A 21 3.02 -10.60 10.12
C GLY A 21 1.73 -11.23 10.63
N THR A 22 1.14 -10.69 11.69
CA THR A 22 -0.25 -11.01 12.05
C THR A 22 -1.15 -10.62 10.88
N PRO A 23 -1.90 -11.55 10.26
CA PRO A 23 -2.64 -11.25 9.04
C PRO A 23 -3.89 -10.42 9.34
N ARG A 24 -3.70 -9.10 9.47
CA ARG A 24 -4.78 -8.10 9.44
C ARG A 24 -4.96 -7.47 8.06
N THR A 25 -4.06 -7.79 7.13
CA THR A 25 -4.14 -7.37 5.72
C THR A 25 -5.25 -8.15 5.01
N PRO A 26 -6.30 -7.46 4.53
CA PRO A 26 -7.41 -8.08 3.83
C PRO A 26 -6.96 -8.82 2.57
N ARG A 27 -7.57 -9.98 2.27
CA ARG A 27 -7.19 -10.79 1.10
C ARG A 27 -7.30 -10.03 -0.22
N TYR A 28 -8.30 -9.17 -0.38
CA TYR A 28 -8.52 -8.39 -1.59
C TYR A 28 -7.39 -7.38 -1.88
N ALA A 29 -6.69 -6.91 -0.85
CA ALA A 29 -5.60 -5.95 -1.00
C ALA A 29 -4.27 -6.64 -1.36
N ARG A 30 -4.12 -7.94 -1.12
CA ARG A 30 -2.85 -8.66 -1.33
C ARG A 30 -2.47 -8.74 -2.80
N GLY A 31 -1.23 -8.41 -3.12
CA GLY A 31 -0.71 -8.36 -4.48
C GLY A 31 -1.15 -7.13 -5.28
N GLN A 32 -1.95 -6.24 -4.69
CA GLN A 32 -2.39 -5.00 -5.35
C GLN A 32 -1.33 -3.91 -5.24
N GLU A 33 -1.26 -3.06 -6.25
CA GLU A 33 -0.46 -1.83 -6.24
C GLU A 33 -1.33 -0.63 -5.95
N GLY A 34 -0.83 0.29 -5.14
CA GLY A 34 -1.51 1.50 -4.75
C GLY A 34 -0.55 2.62 -4.39
N VAL A 35 -1.09 3.74 -3.91
CA VAL A 35 -0.33 4.92 -3.52
C VAL A 35 -0.54 5.21 -2.04
N VAL A 36 0.53 5.50 -1.32
CA VAL A 36 0.44 5.97 0.08
C VAL A 36 -0.20 7.35 0.10
N VAL A 37 -1.34 7.49 0.77
CA VAL A 37 -2.07 8.76 0.92
C VAL A 37 -1.99 9.34 2.33
N ALA A 38 -1.61 8.54 3.32
CA ALA A 38 -1.31 9.02 4.66
C ALA A 38 -0.29 8.11 5.37
N ALA A 39 0.66 8.72 6.09
CA ALA A 39 1.50 8.03 7.06
C ALA A 39 0.91 8.25 8.46
N ARG A 40 0.47 7.17 9.11
CA ARG A 40 -0.14 7.21 10.45
C ARG A 40 0.88 7.02 11.57
N GLY A 41 2.10 6.57 11.23
CA GLY A 41 3.18 6.35 12.17
C GLY A 41 3.05 5.03 12.92
N VAL A 42 3.73 4.94 14.05
CA VAL A 42 3.85 3.73 14.85
C VAL A 42 2.80 3.73 15.97
N THR A 43 2.13 2.59 16.18
CA THR A 43 1.08 2.44 17.20
C THR A 43 1.38 1.24 18.10
N GLU A 44 1.02 1.34 19.38
CA GLU A 44 1.05 0.23 20.33
C GLU A 44 0.10 -0.90 19.88
N ASN A 45 0.49 -2.14 20.15
CA ASN A 45 -0.33 -3.30 19.89
C ASN A 45 -1.56 -3.28 20.81
N PRO A 46 -2.81 -3.20 20.28
CA PRO A 46 -4.01 -3.12 21.09
C PRO A 46 -4.38 -4.45 21.75
N LEU A 47 -3.67 -5.55 21.45
CA LEU A 47 -3.94 -6.85 22.06
C LEU A 47 -3.15 -7.07 23.37
N ASP A 48 -1.88 -6.65 23.41
CA ASP A 48 -0.99 -6.90 24.55
C ASP A 48 -0.39 -5.64 25.18
N HIS A 49 -0.56 -4.47 24.55
CA HIS A 49 0.00 -3.17 24.99
C HIS A 49 1.52 -3.17 25.27
N ALA A 50 2.23 -4.22 24.83
CA ALA A 50 3.66 -4.40 25.09
C ALA A 50 4.46 -4.45 23.78
N GLY A 51 3.83 -4.88 22.69
CA GLY A 51 4.38 -4.84 21.35
C GLY A 51 4.14 -3.50 20.65
N VAL A 52 5.06 -3.12 19.77
CA VAL A 52 4.91 -1.97 18.87
C VAL A 52 4.67 -2.49 17.46
N TYR A 53 3.61 -2.03 16.81
CA TYR A 53 3.42 -2.39 15.42
C TYR A 53 4.33 -1.59 14.49
N PRO A 54 4.75 -2.17 13.34
CA PRO A 54 5.40 -1.41 12.29
C PRO A 54 4.56 -0.19 11.87
N PRO A 55 5.19 0.87 11.32
CA PRO A 55 4.48 2.05 10.85
C PRO A 55 3.24 1.69 10.01
N LEU A 56 2.13 2.36 10.26
CA LEU A 56 0.87 2.17 9.56
C LEU A 56 0.70 3.23 8.46
N TYR A 57 0.25 2.81 7.28
CA TYR A 57 0.01 3.66 6.12
C TYR A 57 -1.40 3.46 5.59
N THR A 58 -2.06 4.54 5.18
CA THR A 58 -3.26 4.45 4.35
C THR A 58 -2.82 4.38 2.89
N VAL A 59 -3.19 3.30 2.19
CA VAL A 59 -2.89 3.08 0.77
C VAL A 59 -4.17 3.13 -0.05
N ALA A 60 -4.17 3.92 -1.11
CA ALA A 60 -5.27 4.09 -2.06
C ALA A 60 -5.11 3.18 -3.29
N PHE A 61 -6.18 2.47 -3.63
CA PHE A 61 -6.27 1.57 -4.79
C PHE A 61 -7.47 1.97 -5.66
N PRO A 62 -7.37 1.87 -7.01
CA PRO A 62 -8.55 1.94 -7.85
C PRO A 62 -9.50 0.78 -7.55
N VAL A 63 -10.79 1.06 -7.32
CA VAL A 63 -11.81 0.02 -7.02
C VAL A 63 -11.85 -1.04 -8.13
N ARG A 64 -11.83 -0.61 -9.39
CA ARG A 64 -11.76 -1.49 -10.57
C ARG A 64 -10.57 -2.46 -10.57
N GLN A 65 -9.43 -2.08 -9.99
CA GLN A 65 -8.25 -2.94 -9.92
C GLN A 65 -8.43 -4.07 -8.90
N VAL A 66 -9.15 -3.78 -7.81
CA VAL A 66 -9.35 -4.71 -6.69
C VAL A 66 -10.52 -5.66 -6.95
N PHE A 67 -11.63 -5.15 -7.48
CA PHE A 67 -12.89 -5.90 -7.63
C PHE A 67 -13.30 -6.16 -9.09
N GLY A 68 -12.63 -5.54 -10.06
CA GLY A 68 -13.02 -5.60 -11.47
C GLY A 68 -14.22 -4.69 -11.79
N GLY A 69 -14.66 -4.77 -13.06
CA GLY A 69 -15.80 -4.02 -13.58
C GLY A 69 -15.53 -2.53 -13.83
N ASP A 70 -16.57 -1.82 -14.27
CA ASP A 70 -16.54 -0.38 -14.58
C ASP A 70 -16.79 0.49 -13.35
N ALA A 71 -16.39 0.02 -12.17
CA ALA A 71 -16.59 0.73 -10.92
C ALA A 71 -15.56 1.85 -10.76
N ASP A 72 -16.03 3.09 -10.84
CA ASP A 72 -15.26 4.28 -10.49
C ASP A 72 -15.23 4.48 -8.98
N GLY A 73 -14.03 4.66 -8.43
CA GLY A 73 -13.85 4.88 -7.00
C GLY A 73 -12.43 4.56 -6.53
N THR A 74 -12.15 4.98 -5.30
CA THR A 74 -10.89 4.70 -4.62
C THR A 74 -11.17 3.93 -3.34
N LEU A 75 -10.50 2.78 -3.18
CA LEU A 75 -10.49 2.00 -1.95
C LEU A 75 -9.26 2.40 -1.13
N CYS A 76 -9.47 2.86 0.10
CA CYS A 76 -8.40 3.16 1.04
C CYS A 76 -8.28 2.02 2.07
N VAL A 77 -7.08 1.49 2.25
CA VAL A 77 -6.80 0.41 3.20
C VAL A 77 -5.62 0.80 4.08
N ASP A 78 -5.77 0.63 5.39
CA ASP A 78 -4.68 0.83 6.34
C ASP A 78 -3.83 -0.45 6.45
N LEU A 79 -2.54 -0.33 6.17
CA LEU A 79 -1.59 -1.43 6.05
C LEU A 79 -0.30 -1.12 6.81
N HIS A 80 0.20 -2.11 7.57
CA HIS A 80 1.48 -1.98 8.25
C HIS A 80 2.64 -2.10 7.25
N GLU A 81 3.74 -1.43 7.55
CA GLU A 81 4.92 -1.32 6.70
C GLU A 81 5.49 -2.67 6.26
N ASP A 82 5.43 -3.68 7.12
CA ASP A 82 5.94 -5.02 6.87
C ASP A 82 5.16 -5.76 5.77
N TRP A 83 3.94 -5.32 5.46
CA TRP A 83 3.12 -5.79 4.34
C TRP A 83 3.37 -5.06 3.02
N LEU A 84 4.19 -4.01 3.03
CA LEU A 84 4.44 -3.17 1.86
C LEU A 84 5.85 -3.39 1.31
N GLU A 85 5.93 -3.39 -0.02
CA GLU A 85 7.16 -3.35 -0.80
C GLU A 85 7.12 -2.18 -1.80
N PRO A 86 8.27 -1.57 -2.14
CA PRO A 86 8.31 -0.52 -3.15
C PRO A 86 7.76 -1.02 -4.50
N ALA A 87 6.89 -0.25 -5.14
CA ALA A 87 6.51 -0.47 -6.53
C ALA A 87 7.27 0.52 -7.42
N ALA A 88 7.68 0.07 -8.61
CA ALA A 88 8.36 0.94 -9.54
C ALA A 88 7.46 2.16 -9.88
N PRO A 89 8.00 3.38 -9.97
CA PRO A 89 7.29 4.45 -10.63
C PRO A 89 6.98 3.99 -12.05
N GLU A 90 5.75 4.23 -12.50
CA GLU A 90 5.37 3.97 -13.89
C GLU A 90 6.42 4.62 -14.81
N PRO A 91 6.99 3.85 -15.77
CA PRO A 91 7.98 4.42 -16.67
C PRO A 91 7.33 5.60 -17.39
N PRO A 92 8.06 6.72 -17.60
CA PRO A 92 7.51 7.86 -18.30
C PRO A 92 6.93 7.39 -19.64
N PRO A 93 5.76 7.91 -20.05
CA PRO A 93 5.19 7.55 -21.33
C PRO A 93 6.25 7.76 -22.42
N GLY A 94 6.51 6.71 -23.20
CA GLY A 94 7.48 6.76 -24.28
C GLY A 94 7.17 7.92 -25.25
N PRO A 95 8.17 8.42 -25.99
CA PRO A 95 7.93 9.49 -26.94
C PRO A 95 6.78 9.11 -27.87
N ARG A 96 5.77 9.98 -27.98
CA ARG A 96 4.69 9.82 -28.94
C ARG A 96 5.35 9.73 -30.33
N PRO A 97 5.00 8.74 -31.18
CA PRO A 97 5.57 8.66 -32.52
C PRO A 97 5.34 10.00 -33.22
N GLU A 98 6.42 10.62 -33.67
CA GLU A 98 6.36 11.85 -34.45
C GLU A 98 5.60 11.52 -35.73
N ALA A 99 4.48 12.21 -35.96
CA ALA A 99 3.72 12.06 -37.18
C ALA A 99 4.59 12.58 -38.34
N THR A 100 4.92 11.71 -39.29
CA THR A 100 5.60 12.08 -40.54
C THR A 100 4.67 12.76 -41.53
#